data_AF-A0A9E5RJ30-F1
#
_entry.id   AF-A0A9E5RJ30-F1
#
_cell.length_a   1.000
_cell.length_b   1.000
_cell.length_c   1.000
_cell.angle_alpha   90.00
_cell.angle_beta   90.00
_cell.angle_gamma   90.00
#
_symmetry.space_group_name_H-M   'P 1'
#
loop_
_entity.id
_entity.type
_entity.pdbx_description
1 polymer ?
#
loop_
_entity_poly.entity_id
_entity_poly.type
_entity_poly.pdbx_seq_one_letter_code
_entity_poly.pdbx_strand_id
1 'polypeptide(L)' 'MSEPDFARWFIKLKEDLDVIIKESKIGGERLVLIHSRLIDLIDFLDPHCVRIPLRFRTKIQ' A
#
# COMPACT_ATOMS: atom_id res chain seq x y z
N MET A 1 19.61 -4.38 1.43
CA MET A 1 18.64 -3.28 1.25
C MET A 1 18.42 -2.66 2.62
N SER A 2 18.91 -1.45 2.82
CA SER A 2 18.67 -0.66 4.02
C SER A 2 17.17 -0.38 4.16
N GLU A 3 16.61 -0.59 5.35
CA GLU A 3 15.16 -0.40 5.67
C GLU A 3 14.51 0.90 5.13
N PRO A 4 15.21 2.05 4.99
CA PRO A 4 14.62 3.27 4.45
C PRO A 4 14.17 3.17 2.97
N ASP A 5 14.80 2.32 2.17
CA ASP A 5 14.51 2.22 0.74
C ASP A 5 13.17 1.53 0.48
N PHE A 6 12.87 0.49 1.26
CA PHE A 6 11.61 -0.24 1.16
C PHE A 6 10.42 0.61 1.60
N ALA A 7 10.56 1.33 2.71
CA ALA A 7 9.51 2.24 3.19
C ALA A 7 9.23 3.36 2.17
N ARG A 8 10.27 3.96 1.59
CA ARG A 8 10.12 4.99 0.54
C ARG A 8 9.41 4.47 -0.70
N TRP A 9 9.81 3.29 -1.18
CA TRP A 9 9.15 2.65 -2.32
C TRP A 9 7.67 2.38 -2.02
N PHE A 10 7.35 1.93 -0.81
CA PHE A 10 5.97 1.65 -0.42
C PHE A 10 5.10 2.90 -0.34
N ILE A 11 5.65 4.01 0.16
CA ILE A 11 4.96 5.32 0.18
C ILE A 11 4.63 5.76 -1.25
N LYS A 12 5.61 5.69 -2.16
CA LYS A 12 5.40 6.05 -3.57
C LYS A 12 4.31 5.19 -4.22
N LEU A 13 4.33 3.88 -3.97
CA LEU A 13 3.31 2.97 -4.49
C LEU A 13 1.90 3.36 -4.01
N LYS A 14 1.74 3.76 -2.74
CA LYS A 14 0.46 4.22 -2.22
C LYS A 14 -0.02 5.49 -2.93
N GLU A 15 0.87 6.47 -3.13
CA GLU A 15 0.56 7.71 -3.85
C GLU A 15 0.14 7.45 -5.29
N ASP A 16 0.84 6.55 -6.00
CA ASP A 16 0.52 6.17 -7.37
C ASP A 16 -0.88 5.51 -7.46
N LEU A 17 -1.24 4.67 -6.47
CA LEU A 17 -2.56 4.04 -6.40
C LEU A 17 -3.69 5.06 -6.15
N ASP A 18 -3.48 6.04 -5.28
CA ASP A 18 -4.45 7.10 -5.01
C ASP A 18 -4.76 7.94 -6.26
N VAL A 19 -3.75 8.18 -7.11
CA VAL A 19 -3.94 8.87 -8.40
C VAL A 19 -4.77 8.01 -9.36
N ILE A 20 -4.42 6.72 -9.50
CA ILE A 20 -5.12 5.80 -10.41
C ILE A 20 -6.60 5.63 -10.00
N ILE A 21 -6.89 5.55 -8.69
CA ILE A 21 -8.28 5.47 -8.20
C ILE A 21 -9.09 6.71 -8.59
N LYS A 22 -8.49 7.90 -8.45
CA LYS A 22 -9.18 9.16 -8.76
C LYS A 22 -9.44 9.33 -10.26
N GLU A 23 -8.53 8.84 -11.10
CA GLU A 23 -8.61 9.03 -12.56
C GLU A 23 -9.35 7.90 -13.29
N SER A 24 -9.40 6.70 -12.70
CA SER A 24 -10.00 5.53 -13.34
C SER A 24 -11.49 5.39 -13.06
N LYS A 25 -12.32 5.50 -14.10
CA LYS A 25 -13.74 5.12 -14.07
C LYS A 25 -13.99 3.60 -14.14
N ILE A 26 -12.97 2.79 -14.42
CA ILE A 26 -13.10 1.34 -14.65
C ILE A 26 -11.97 0.60 -13.92
N GLY A 27 -12.32 -0.25 -12.95
CA GLY A 27 -11.35 -1.11 -12.26
C GLY A 27 -10.95 -0.66 -10.85
N GLY A 28 -11.64 0.35 -10.29
CA GLY A 28 -11.46 0.76 -8.88
C GLY A 28 -11.63 -0.41 -7.90
N GLU A 29 -12.63 -1.26 -8.08
CA GLU A 29 -12.85 -2.44 -7.23
C GLU A 29 -11.68 -3.44 -7.28
N ARG A 30 -11.15 -3.70 -8.48
CA ARG A 30 -9.99 -4.59 -8.65
C ARG A 30 -8.74 -3.99 -7.99
N LEU A 31 -8.60 -2.66 -8.05
CA LEU A 31 -7.48 -1.94 -7.45
C LEU A 31 -7.58 -1.94 -5.92
N VAL A 32 -8.76 -1.70 -5.36
CA VAL A 32 -9.06 -1.82 -3.93
C VAL A 32 -8.76 -3.25 -3.43
N LEU A 33 -9.14 -4.27 -4.21
CA LEU A 33 -8.84 -5.66 -3.89
C LEU A 33 -7.32 -5.93 -3.86
N ILE A 34 -6.58 -5.50 -4.89
CA ILE A 34 -5.13 -5.70 -4.96
C ILE A 34 -4.43 -4.97 -3.81
N HIS A 35 -4.79 -3.71 -3.55
CA HIS A 35 -4.23 -2.94 -2.45
C HIS A 35 -4.52 -3.60 -1.10
N SER A 36 -5.75 -4.08 -0.89
CA SER A 36 -6.12 -4.79 0.34
C SER A 36 -5.27 -6.04 0.58
N ARG A 37 -5.00 -6.83 -0.48
CA ARG A 37 -4.13 -8.01 -0.40
C ARG A 37 -2.66 -7.65 -0.16
N LEU A 38 -2.20 -6.54 -0.71
CA LEU A 38 -0.86 -6.04 -0.45
C LEU A 38 -0.68 -5.65 1.03
N ILE A 39 -1.67 -4.97 1.62
CA ILE A 39 -1.66 -4.67 3.05
C ILE A 39 -1.65 -5.96 3.89
N ASP A 40 -2.49 -6.95 3.56
CA ASP A 40 -2.49 -8.25 4.25
C ASP A 40 -1.11 -8.92 4.23
N LEU A 41 -0.41 -8.87 3.09
CA LEU A 41 0.94 -9.41 2.95
C LEU A 41 1.96 -8.64 3.81
N ILE A 42 1.83 -7.32 3.90
CA ILE A 42 2.73 -6.49 4.72
C ILE A 42 2.50 -6.74 6.20
N ASP A 43 1.25 -6.90 6.63
CA ASP A 43 0.92 -7.25 8.01
C ASP A 43 1.49 -8.61 8.39
N PHE A 44 1.53 -9.57 7.45
CA PHE A 44 2.19 -10.86 7.65
C PHE A 44 3.72 -10.75 7.76
N LEU A 45 4.35 -9.93 6.90
CA LEU A 45 5.82 -9.81 6.83
C LEU A 45 6.42 -8.86 7.89
N ASP A 46 5.66 -7.89 8.37
CA ASP A 46 6.09 -6.88 9.33
C ASP A 46 5.02 -6.69 10.44
N PRO A 47 4.76 -7.73 11.25
CA PRO A 47 3.67 -7.71 12.25
C PRO A 47 3.89 -6.67 13.36
N HIS A 48 5.15 -6.29 13.60
CA HIS A 48 5.53 -5.32 14.63
C HIS A 48 5.70 -3.89 14.10
N CYS A 49 5.37 -3.63 12.83
CA CYS A 49 5.44 -2.31 12.22
C CYS A 49 6.84 -1.67 12.27
N VAL A 50 7.89 -2.48 12.18
CA VAL A 50 9.28 -2.03 12.21
C VAL A 50 9.67 -1.37 10.89
N ARG A 51 9.22 -1.94 9.78
CA ARG A 51 9.59 -1.51 8.41
C ARG A 51 8.58 -0.52 7.83
N ILE A 52 7.29 -0.76 8.04
CA ILE A 52 6.21 0.08 7.53
C ILE A 52 5.33 0.53 8.69
N PRO A 53 5.36 1.83 9.06
CA PRO A 53 4.49 2.39 10.09
C PRO A 53 2.99 2.22 9.78
N LEU A 54 2.18 2.03 10.83
CA LEU A 54 0.72 1.85 10.76
C LEU A 54 0.00 2.87 9.88
N ARG A 55 0.41 4.15 9.90
CA ARG A 55 -0.20 5.22 9.08
C ARG A 55 -0.17 4.97 7.57
N PHE A 56 0.74 4.12 7.09
CA PHE A 56 0.84 3.76 5.68
C PHE A 56 0.08 2.48 5.34
N ARG A 57 -0.46 1.76 6.33
CA ARG A 57 -1.16 0.48 6.15
C ARG A 57 -2.67 0.60 5.99
N THR A 58 -3.19 1.83 5.93
CA THR A 58 -4.62 2.07 5.76
C THR A 58 -5.08 1.56 4.39
N LYS A 59 -6.03 0.61 4.39
CA LYS A 59 -6.68 0.13 3.18
C LYS A 59 -7.54 1.25 2.58
N ILE A 60 -7.42 1.43 1.27
CA ILE A 60 -8.26 2.33 0.48
C ILE A 60 -9.63 1.69 0.21
N GLN A 61 -10.67 2.52 0.07
CA GLN A 61 -12.07 2.14 -0.17
C GLN A 61 -12.56 2.70 -1.49
#